data_AF-A0A9P1JGB5-F1
#
_entry.id   AF-A0A9P1JGB5-F1
#
_cell.length_a   1.000
_cell.length_b   1.000
_cell.length_c   1.000
_cell.angle_alpha   90.00
_cell.angle_beta   90.00
_cell.angle_gamma   90.00
#
_symmetry.space_group_name_H-M   'P 1'
#
loop_
_entity.id
_entity.type
_entity.pdbx_description
1 polymer ?
#
loop_
_entity_poly.entity_id
_entity_poly.type
_entity_poly.pdbx_seq_one_letter_code
_entity_poly.pdbx_strand_id
1 'polypeptide(L)'
;MIFGIILNINPIIQKKNEYLADILAYVDTDDIIRMDKESAISCKLSKHSDFLALVPEERKTKELLIKLSVKFKRLEHILNSETIYDFVVQHNLYEINTNNLSVILNNTPSVTYAAVKNSGQQAVIDYVNENIAVFVKKVLLTEETEEPEESVLELLNWEGLDVEVKHSIIMKKSFTISNIGELPKELWPIVIQENKMIADWSNVITSYIEYNKTIPNFLTDFLNDPDNWRVLSESNIEALNDRFDEVILEDISEEIVNSRDITDKTFEMLIPSIHSWDHFPFGNVTETRAKLMIENDLLSLTFENFKELKLNFDALHTRLVVRNSDEFIKKQGDFPLDANDVKQLIDSKDFSQFNKEYFVQQLKSNFMTDGNKDILEDTIYFINEHNLKITNDLLDFLLESPATMDTRLSLLTGQIKYIDNDLITEYLTKMGKPYSEIVEKGRRIKILNNRTNKALATALKSKNYVSSVKEESGKKLRVNTKKK
;
A
#
# COMPACT_ATOMS: atom_id res chain seq x y z
N MET A 1 38.89 -31.92 60.03
CA MET A 1 40.11 -31.08 60.11
C MET A 1 41.18 -31.48 59.09
N ILE A 2 41.23 -32.74 58.63
CA ILE A 2 42.20 -33.22 57.62
C ILE A 2 41.89 -32.70 56.20
N PHE A 3 40.63 -32.40 55.88
CA PHE A 3 40.19 -31.98 54.55
C PHE A 3 40.75 -30.60 54.11
N GLY A 4 40.91 -29.66 55.05
CA GLY A 4 41.47 -28.33 54.75
C GLY A 4 42.98 -28.34 54.49
N ILE A 5 43.67 -29.44 54.84
CA ILE A 5 45.13 -29.55 54.71
C ILE A 5 45.52 -30.22 53.38
N ILE A 6 44.69 -31.13 52.85
CA ILE A 6 45.00 -31.85 51.60
C ILE A 6 44.76 -30.97 50.35
N LEU A 7 43.83 -30.02 50.40
CA LEU A 7 43.56 -29.11 49.27
C LEU A 7 44.59 -27.97 49.12
N ASN A 8 45.34 -27.65 50.17
CA ASN A 8 46.29 -26.53 50.22
C ASN A 8 47.76 -26.90 50.00
N ILE A 9 48.05 -28.18 49.76
CA ILE A 9 49.34 -28.60 49.23
C ILE A 9 49.19 -28.59 47.70
N ASN A 10 50.25 -28.24 46.97
CA ASN A 10 50.29 -28.24 45.52
C ASN A 10 50.88 -29.56 44.98
N PRO A 11 50.14 -30.69 44.97
CA PRO A 11 50.53 -31.81 44.16
C PRO A 11 50.05 -31.57 42.72
N ILE A 12 50.88 -31.98 41.77
CA ILE A 12 50.62 -32.05 40.33
C ILE A 12 49.17 -32.53 40.12
N ILE A 13 48.41 -31.87 39.24
CA ILE A 13 46.96 -32.09 38.95
C ILE A 13 46.55 -33.58 38.99
N GLN A 14 47.43 -34.46 38.54
CA GLN A 14 47.32 -35.92 38.55
C GLN A 14 47.06 -36.53 39.94
N LYS A 15 47.82 -36.15 40.97
CA LYS A 15 47.64 -36.65 42.35
C LYS A 15 46.34 -36.16 43.00
N LYS A 16 45.86 -34.96 42.64
CA LYS A 16 44.56 -34.47 43.12
C LYS A 16 43.42 -35.30 42.52
N ASN A 17 43.55 -35.73 41.26
CA ASN A 17 42.57 -36.59 40.62
C ASN A 17 42.62 -38.03 41.17
N GLU A 18 43.80 -38.54 41.53
CA GLU A 18 43.95 -39.84 42.22
C GLU A 18 43.26 -39.85 43.59
N TYR A 19 43.48 -38.83 44.44
CA TYR A 19 42.78 -38.73 45.72
C TYR A 19 41.27 -38.57 45.55
N LEU A 20 40.83 -37.85 44.51
CA LEU A 20 39.41 -37.72 44.19
C LEU A 20 38.82 -39.08 43.76
N ALA A 21 39.54 -39.86 42.96
CA ALA A 21 39.14 -41.21 42.56
C ALA A 21 38.99 -42.13 43.77
N ASP A 22 39.97 -42.13 44.69
CA ASP A 22 39.93 -42.94 45.91
C ASP A 22 38.76 -42.55 46.82
N ILE A 23 38.48 -41.26 46.96
CA ILE A 23 37.34 -40.76 47.74
C ILE A 23 36.03 -41.26 47.12
N LEU A 24 35.85 -41.10 45.82
CA LEU A 24 34.62 -41.50 45.15
C LEU A 24 34.45 -43.02 45.08
N ALA A 25 35.55 -43.77 44.99
CA ALA A 25 35.54 -45.23 44.95
C ALA A 25 35.19 -45.84 46.33
N TYR A 26 35.76 -45.35 47.43
CA TYR A 26 35.71 -46.04 48.73
C TYR A 26 34.87 -45.37 49.82
N VAL A 27 34.55 -44.08 49.72
CA VAL A 27 33.75 -43.38 50.74
C VAL A 27 32.25 -43.60 50.47
N ASP A 28 31.45 -43.67 51.54
CA ASP A 28 30.00 -43.73 51.45
C ASP A 28 29.44 -42.45 50.81
N THR A 29 28.44 -42.60 49.94
CA THR A 29 27.75 -41.52 49.25
C THR A 29 27.28 -40.42 50.21
N ASP A 30 26.80 -40.78 51.40
CA ASP A 30 26.31 -39.81 52.39
C ASP A 30 27.43 -38.96 53.03
N ASP A 31 28.62 -39.55 53.20
CA ASP A 31 29.79 -38.83 53.69
C ASP A 31 30.43 -37.96 52.59
N ILE A 32 30.38 -38.41 51.32
CA ILE A 32 30.81 -37.60 50.18
C ILE A 32 29.99 -36.32 50.06
N ILE A 33 28.67 -36.38 50.28
CA ILE A 33 27.79 -35.19 50.28
C ILE A 33 28.19 -34.22 51.39
N ARG A 34 28.48 -34.72 52.60
CA ARG A 34 28.97 -33.88 53.71
C ARG A 34 30.33 -33.23 53.42
N MET A 35 31.11 -33.87 52.54
CA MET A 35 32.42 -33.39 52.10
C MET A 35 32.33 -32.40 50.92
N ASP A 36 31.23 -32.37 50.17
CA ASP A 36 30.98 -31.43 49.06
C ASP A 36 30.64 -30.01 49.55
N LYS A 37 31.52 -29.44 50.37
CA LYS A 37 31.38 -28.06 50.84
C LYS A 37 31.62 -27.10 49.68
N GLU A 38 30.74 -26.10 49.55
CA GLU A 38 30.78 -25.09 48.47
C GLU A 38 30.71 -25.69 47.05
N SER A 39 30.16 -26.90 46.90
CA SER A 39 30.07 -27.60 45.61
C SER A 39 31.44 -27.86 44.96
N ALA A 40 32.50 -27.98 45.76
CA ALA A 40 33.86 -28.17 45.26
C ALA A 40 34.07 -29.52 44.55
N ILE A 41 33.45 -30.59 45.05
CA ILE A 41 33.49 -31.93 44.46
C ILE A 41 32.59 -31.96 43.22
N SER A 42 31.34 -31.50 43.32
CA SER A 42 30.40 -31.45 42.19
C SER A 42 30.89 -30.56 41.03
N CYS A 43 31.53 -29.42 41.31
CA CYS A 43 32.13 -28.54 40.29
C CYS A 43 33.37 -29.15 39.62
N LYS A 44 34.14 -29.99 40.36
CA LYS A 44 35.29 -30.69 39.79
C LYS A 44 34.83 -31.85 38.91
N LEU A 45 33.78 -32.58 39.32
CA LEU A 45 33.14 -33.64 38.56
C LEU A 45 32.55 -33.12 37.24
N SER A 46 31.84 -31.98 37.27
CA SER A 46 31.20 -31.41 36.06
C SER A 46 32.16 -30.96 34.96
N LYS A 47 33.46 -30.85 35.26
CA LYS A 47 34.53 -30.41 34.36
C LYS A 47 35.54 -31.51 34.02
N HIS A 48 35.43 -32.69 34.64
CA HIS A 48 36.44 -33.74 34.50
C HIS A 48 36.31 -34.43 33.13
N SER A 49 37.41 -34.50 32.38
CA SER A 49 37.43 -35.04 31.01
C SER A 49 37.30 -36.56 30.94
N ASP A 50 37.54 -37.26 32.05
CA ASP A 50 37.50 -38.72 32.14
C ASP A 50 36.84 -39.13 33.46
N PHE A 51 35.56 -38.81 33.59
CA PHE A 51 34.78 -39.07 34.81
C PHE A 51 34.61 -40.57 35.09
N LEU A 52 34.47 -41.38 34.03
CA LEU A 52 34.27 -42.82 34.13
C LEU A 52 35.50 -43.53 34.72
N ALA A 53 36.70 -42.97 34.55
CA ALA A 53 37.92 -43.47 35.19
C ALA A 53 37.97 -43.24 36.71
N LEU A 54 37.15 -42.32 37.26
CA LEU A 54 37.15 -41.97 38.70
C LEU A 54 36.23 -42.86 39.53
N VAL A 55 35.17 -43.42 38.95
CA VAL A 55 34.21 -44.27 39.66
C VAL A 55 33.89 -45.51 38.81
N PRO A 56 34.53 -46.67 39.09
CA PRO A 56 34.37 -47.86 38.27
C PRO A 56 33.01 -48.57 38.43
N GLU A 57 32.23 -48.24 39.47
CA GLU A 57 30.94 -48.89 39.75
C GLU A 57 29.75 -48.03 39.28
N GLU A 58 29.08 -48.47 38.20
CA GLU A 58 27.99 -47.75 37.54
C GLU A 58 26.84 -47.35 38.49
N ARG A 59 26.45 -48.23 39.41
CA ARG A 59 25.36 -47.98 40.38
C ARG A 59 25.72 -46.85 41.33
N LYS A 60 26.94 -46.87 41.87
CA LYS A 60 27.45 -45.84 42.78
C LYS A 60 27.61 -44.50 42.05
N THR A 61 28.06 -44.54 40.80
CA THR A 61 28.15 -43.36 39.93
C THR A 61 26.79 -42.69 39.74
N LYS A 62 25.74 -43.45 39.38
CA LYS A 62 24.37 -42.93 39.22
C LYS A 62 23.82 -42.30 40.50
N GLU A 63 24.05 -42.94 41.64
CA GLU A 63 23.62 -42.43 42.95
C GLU A 63 24.32 -41.12 43.33
N LEU A 64 25.65 -41.05 43.14
CA LEU A 64 26.45 -39.84 43.39
C LEU A 64 26.01 -38.67 42.52
N LEU A 65 25.73 -38.91 41.23
CA LEU A 65 25.34 -37.87 40.29
C LEU A 65 24.02 -37.19 40.69
N ILE A 66 23.02 -37.99 41.11
CA ILE A 66 21.74 -37.48 41.62
C ILE A 66 21.95 -36.74 42.94
N LYS A 67 22.58 -37.39 43.93
CA LYS A 67 22.68 -36.83 45.29
C LYS A 67 23.53 -35.56 45.35
N LEU A 68 24.56 -35.44 44.50
CA LEU A 68 25.39 -34.23 44.38
C LEU A 68 24.79 -33.19 43.42
N SER A 69 23.68 -33.51 42.74
CA SER A 69 23.03 -32.64 41.75
C SER A 69 24.02 -32.06 40.73
N VAL A 70 24.91 -32.92 40.21
CA VAL A 70 25.98 -32.50 39.29
C VAL A 70 25.35 -31.99 37.99
N LYS A 71 25.78 -30.81 37.54
CA LYS A 71 25.40 -30.25 36.24
C LYS A 71 26.62 -30.24 35.32
N PHE A 72 26.71 -31.21 34.42
CA PHE A 72 27.84 -31.32 33.48
C PHE A 72 27.91 -30.14 32.53
N LYS A 73 29.12 -29.57 32.38
CA LYS A 73 29.35 -28.44 31.45
C LYS A 73 29.56 -28.89 30.02
N ARG A 74 30.06 -30.11 29.82
CA ARG A 74 30.31 -30.74 28.51
C ARG A 74 29.97 -32.23 28.57
N LEU A 75 29.04 -32.67 27.73
CA LEU A 75 28.61 -34.07 27.64
C LEU A 75 29.55 -34.95 26.79
N GLU A 76 30.42 -34.35 25.98
CA GLU A 76 31.40 -35.05 25.13
C GLU A 76 32.23 -36.12 25.89
N HIS A 77 32.50 -35.86 27.16
CA HIS A 77 33.31 -36.73 28.03
C HIS A 77 32.57 -37.98 28.55
N ILE A 78 31.26 -38.05 28.37
CA ILE A 78 30.39 -39.12 28.88
C ILE A 78 29.86 -40.00 27.73
N LEU A 79 30.01 -39.57 26.47
CA LEU A 79 29.60 -40.30 25.26
C LEU A 79 30.18 -41.71 25.17
N ASN A 80 31.32 -41.98 25.82
CA ASN A 80 31.94 -43.31 25.85
C ASN A 80 31.12 -44.36 26.62
N SER A 81 30.08 -43.97 27.36
CA SER A 81 29.18 -44.87 28.09
C SER A 81 27.72 -44.49 27.84
N GLU A 82 27.04 -45.27 26.98
CA GLU A 82 25.62 -45.08 26.64
C GLU A 82 24.72 -45.11 27.88
N THR A 83 24.96 -46.03 28.83
CA THR A 83 24.11 -46.19 30.02
C THR A 83 24.21 -45.04 31.03
N ILE A 84 25.37 -44.39 31.15
CA ILE A 84 25.56 -43.20 32.00
C ILE A 84 25.09 -41.95 31.26
N TYR A 85 25.34 -41.87 29.95
CA TYR A 85 24.85 -40.78 29.12
C TYR A 85 23.32 -40.68 29.17
N ASP A 86 22.60 -41.77 28.90
CA ASP A 86 21.14 -41.82 28.94
C ASP A 86 20.61 -41.42 30.33
N PHE A 87 21.28 -41.88 31.39
CA PHE A 87 20.92 -41.54 32.76
C PHE A 87 21.09 -40.04 33.06
N VAL A 88 22.21 -39.45 32.63
CA VAL A 88 22.48 -38.01 32.80
C VAL A 88 21.44 -37.17 32.07
N VAL A 89 21.06 -37.57 30.86
CA VAL A 89 20.05 -36.88 30.06
C VAL A 89 18.66 -37.03 30.68
N GLN A 90 18.25 -38.25 31.07
CA GLN A 90 16.94 -38.53 31.68
C GLN A 90 16.73 -37.85 33.04
N HIS A 91 17.80 -37.62 33.79
CA HIS A 91 17.75 -36.95 35.10
C HIS A 91 18.16 -35.47 35.06
N ASN A 92 18.24 -34.86 33.87
CA ASN A 92 18.53 -33.44 33.69
C ASN A 92 19.85 -32.99 34.32
N LEU A 93 20.88 -33.84 34.36
CA LEU A 93 22.15 -33.60 35.06
C LEU A 93 23.19 -32.85 34.21
N TYR A 94 22.72 -32.02 33.29
CA TYR A 94 23.57 -31.20 32.41
C TYR A 94 23.18 -29.70 32.47
N GLU A 95 24.16 -28.83 32.22
CA GLU A 95 23.91 -27.40 32.03
C GLU A 95 23.29 -27.17 30.65
N ILE A 96 22.24 -26.34 30.58
CA ILE A 96 21.68 -25.87 29.30
C ILE A 96 22.69 -24.91 28.66
N ASN A 97 23.37 -25.39 27.63
CA ASN A 97 24.31 -24.65 26.78
C ASN A 97 24.36 -25.28 25.39
N THR A 98 24.89 -24.54 24.42
CA THR A 98 24.94 -24.93 23.00
C THR A 98 25.66 -26.26 22.78
N ASN A 99 26.79 -26.50 23.46
CA ASN A 99 27.58 -27.71 23.28
C ASN A 99 26.81 -28.97 23.75
N ASN A 100 26.25 -28.91 24.96
CA ASN A 100 25.52 -30.05 25.54
C ASN A 100 24.26 -30.39 24.72
N LEU A 101 23.49 -29.37 24.33
CA LEU A 101 22.30 -29.60 23.52
C LEU A 101 22.64 -30.05 22.11
N SER A 102 23.71 -29.52 21.49
CA SER A 102 24.17 -30.01 20.18
C SER A 102 24.51 -31.51 20.24
N VAL A 103 25.21 -31.96 21.28
CA VAL A 103 25.52 -33.38 21.49
C VAL A 103 24.24 -34.22 21.65
N ILE A 104 23.27 -33.75 22.44
CA ILE A 104 21.99 -34.43 22.65
C ILE A 104 21.17 -34.53 21.36
N LEU A 105 21.27 -33.52 20.52
CA LEU A 105 20.57 -33.41 19.23
C LEU A 105 21.42 -33.96 18.08
N ASN A 106 22.22 -35.01 18.32
CA ASN A 106 23.03 -35.70 17.30
C ASN A 106 24.04 -34.80 16.57
N ASN A 107 24.72 -33.92 17.29
CA ASN A 107 25.70 -32.95 16.78
C ASN A 107 25.13 -32.02 15.70
N THR A 108 23.90 -31.56 15.92
CA THR A 108 23.30 -30.56 15.03
C THR A 108 24.15 -29.27 15.08
N PRO A 109 24.49 -28.68 13.92
CA PRO A 109 25.39 -27.52 13.85
C PRO A 109 24.81 -26.26 14.50
N SER A 110 23.48 -26.15 14.59
CA SER A 110 22.82 -25.07 15.33
C SER A 110 21.65 -25.59 16.15
N VAL A 111 21.57 -25.15 17.40
CA VAL A 111 20.53 -25.58 18.35
C VAL A 111 19.37 -24.59 18.30
N THR A 112 18.33 -24.96 17.56
CA THR A 112 17.04 -24.24 17.50
C THR A 112 16.04 -24.81 18.50
N TYR A 113 15.00 -24.05 18.84
CA TYR A 113 13.92 -24.58 19.69
C TYR A 113 13.15 -25.70 18.98
N ALA A 114 12.91 -25.54 17.67
CA ALA A 114 12.35 -26.58 16.81
C ALA A 114 13.15 -27.88 16.86
N ALA A 115 14.49 -27.82 16.82
CA ALA A 115 15.33 -29.01 16.90
C ALA A 115 15.21 -29.71 18.25
N VAL A 116 15.09 -28.96 19.36
CA VAL A 116 14.82 -29.52 20.69
C VAL A 116 13.48 -30.25 20.71
N LYS A 117 12.42 -29.64 20.19
CA LYS A 117 11.08 -30.25 20.14
C LYS A 117 11.04 -31.51 19.26
N ASN A 118 11.72 -31.47 18.11
CA ASN A 118 11.74 -32.57 17.16
C ASN A 118 12.74 -33.67 17.51
N SER A 119 13.46 -33.54 18.63
CA SER A 119 14.44 -34.52 19.11
C SER A 119 13.84 -35.87 19.48
N GLY A 120 12.53 -35.92 19.77
CA GLY A 120 11.84 -37.10 20.30
C GLY A 120 12.21 -37.45 21.75
N GLN A 121 13.04 -36.66 22.42
CA GLN A 121 13.51 -36.90 23.79
C GLN A 121 12.70 -36.06 24.79
N GLN A 122 11.61 -36.62 25.31
CA GLN A 122 10.67 -35.88 26.18
C GLN A 122 11.34 -35.27 27.42
N ALA A 123 12.27 -35.97 28.07
CA ALA A 123 12.99 -35.45 29.22
C ALA A 123 13.78 -34.16 28.92
N VAL A 124 14.38 -34.08 27.72
CA VAL A 124 15.14 -32.92 27.26
C VAL A 124 14.19 -31.75 26.98
N ILE A 125 13.05 -32.03 26.32
CA ILE A 125 12.02 -31.05 26.01
C ILE A 125 11.47 -30.44 27.31
N ASP A 126 11.08 -31.28 28.28
CA ASP A 126 10.54 -30.85 29.56
C ASP A 126 11.55 -29.99 30.33
N TYR A 127 12.82 -30.41 30.37
CA TYR A 127 13.86 -29.66 31.07
C TYR A 127 14.15 -28.29 30.43
N VAL A 128 14.16 -28.22 29.10
CA VAL A 128 14.33 -26.95 28.37
C VAL A 128 13.13 -26.04 28.60
N ASN A 129 11.90 -26.57 28.56
CA ASN A 129 10.67 -25.82 28.80
C ASN A 129 10.60 -25.25 30.23
N GLU A 130 10.96 -26.03 31.24
CA GLU A 130 11.05 -25.58 32.65
C GLU A 130 12.09 -24.45 32.83
N ASN A 131 13.11 -24.39 31.97
CA ASN A 131 14.23 -23.45 32.05
C ASN A 131 14.36 -22.58 30.80
N ILE A 132 13.23 -22.24 30.17
CA ILE A 132 13.20 -21.65 28.84
C ILE A 132 13.99 -20.32 28.76
N ALA A 133 13.93 -19.50 29.80
CA ALA A 133 14.68 -18.24 29.85
C ALA A 133 16.21 -18.45 29.80
N VAL A 134 16.71 -19.54 30.40
CA VAL A 134 18.13 -19.89 30.36
C VAL A 134 18.50 -20.41 28.98
N PHE A 135 17.66 -21.25 28.39
CA PHE A 135 17.83 -21.75 27.03
C PHE A 135 17.90 -20.58 26.03
N VAL A 136 16.93 -19.67 26.06
CA VAL A 136 16.90 -18.54 25.14
C VAL A 136 18.15 -17.69 25.28
N LYS A 137 18.54 -17.30 26.50
CA LYS A 137 19.70 -16.43 26.72
C LYS A 137 21.05 -17.06 26.39
N LYS A 138 21.23 -18.35 26.72
CA LYS A 138 22.54 -19.03 26.63
C LYS A 138 22.72 -19.88 25.39
N VAL A 139 21.66 -20.17 24.66
CA VAL A 139 21.68 -21.06 23.51
C VAL A 139 21.03 -20.40 22.31
N LEU A 140 19.75 -20.01 22.42
CA LEU A 140 19.05 -19.48 21.26
C LEU A 140 19.69 -18.16 20.77
N LEU A 141 19.93 -17.19 21.66
CA LEU A 141 20.44 -15.86 21.30
C LEU A 141 21.95 -15.81 21.04
N THR A 142 22.67 -16.93 21.06
CA THR A 142 24.13 -16.95 20.84
C THR A 142 24.52 -16.95 19.36
N GLU A 143 23.62 -17.41 18.49
CA GLU A 143 23.86 -17.47 17.04
C GLU A 143 22.68 -16.83 16.28
N GLU A 144 22.96 -16.21 15.15
CA GLU A 144 21.93 -15.73 14.21
C GLU A 144 21.53 -16.90 13.32
N THR A 145 20.41 -17.53 13.65
CA THR A 145 19.92 -18.72 12.95
C THR A 145 18.46 -18.52 12.58
N GLU A 146 18.02 -19.21 11.54
CA GLU A 146 16.62 -19.26 11.18
C GLU A 146 15.86 -20.17 12.15
N GLU A 147 14.75 -19.68 12.68
CA GLU A 147 13.86 -20.43 13.56
C GLU A 147 12.50 -20.55 12.85
N PRO A 148 11.91 -21.77 12.78
CA PRO A 148 10.58 -21.93 12.19
C PRO A 148 9.52 -21.10 12.92
N GLU A 149 8.56 -20.56 12.15
CA GLU A 149 7.48 -19.70 12.67
C GLU A 149 6.76 -20.30 13.88
N GLU A 150 6.34 -21.58 13.80
CA GLU A 150 5.65 -22.28 14.89
C GLU A 150 6.43 -22.22 16.22
N SER A 151 7.76 -22.38 16.14
CA SER A 151 8.63 -22.36 17.31
C SER A 151 8.80 -20.94 17.86
N VAL A 152 8.87 -19.94 16.99
CA VAL A 152 8.92 -18.53 17.40
C VAL A 152 7.61 -18.11 18.07
N LEU A 153 6.47 -18.48 17.51
CA LEU A 153 5.15 -18.17 18.07
C LEU A 153 4.99 -18.74 19.48
N GLU A 154 5.41 -19.98 19.72
CA GLU A 154 5.38 -20.58 21.06
C GLU A 154 6.27 -19.83 22.06
N LEU A 155 7.49 -19.44 21.64
CA LEU A 155 8.42 -18.70 22.50
C LEU A 155 7.90 -17.29 22.83
N LEU A 156 7.34 -16.58 21.85
CA LEU A 156 6.84 -15.21 22.03
C LEU A 156 5.52 -15.18 22.83
N ASN A 157 4.69 -16.22 22.73
CA ASN A 157 3.48 -16.37 23.54
C ASN A 157 3.73 -16.95 24.94
N TRP A 158 4.96 -17.37 25.25
CA TRP A 158 5.28 -17.97 26.55
C TRP A 158 5.05 -16.96 27.70
N GLU A 159 4.12 -17.25 28.61
CA GLU A 159 3.75 -16.36 29.72
C GLU A 159 4.90 -16.13 30.72
N GLY A 160 5.71 -17.16 30.96
CA GLY A 160 6.86 -17.09 31.88
C GLY A 160 8.11 -16.41 31.32
N LEU A 161 8.09 -15.92 30.07
CA LEU A 161 9.24 -15.30 29.42
C LEU A 161 9.13 -13.78 29.50
N ASP A 162 10.18 -13.15 30.03
CA ASP A 162 10.23 -11.70 30.17
C ASP A 162 10.24 -10.97 28.81
N VAL A 163 9.59 -9.80 28.76
CA VAL A 163 9.39 -9.02 27.53
C VAL A 163 10.73 -8.61 26.90
N GLU A 164 11.74 -8.27 27.69
CA GLU A 164 13.07 -7.92 27.18
C GLU A 164 13.73 -9.10 26.43
N VAL A 165 13.44 -10.33 26.88
CA VAL A 165 13.94 -11.53 26.23
C VAL A 165 13.20 -11.79 24.92
N LYS A 166 11.88 -11.58 24.89
CA LYS A 166 11.07 -11.64 23.67
C LYS A 166 11.56 -10.63 22.63
N HIS A 167 11.82 -9.39 23.04
CA HIS A 167 12.41 -8.37 22.17
C HIS A 167 13.76 -8.83 21.61
N SER A 168 14.61 -9.42 22.45
CA SER A 168 15.91 -9.93 22.02
C SER A 168 15.81 -11.04 20.97
N ILE A 169 14.76 -11.89 21.04
CA ILE A 169 14.49 -12.90 20.01
C ILE A 169 14.15 -12.21 18.68
N ILE A 170 13.24 -11.23 18.71
CA ILE A 170 12.76 -10.52 17.51
C ILE A 170 13.91 -9.80 16.79
N MET A 171 14.78 -9.13 17.54
CA MET A 171 15.91 -8.38 16.98
C MET A 171 17.01 -9.28 16.38
N LYS A 172 17.28 -10.45 16.97
CA LYS A 172 18.46 -11.27 16.61
C LYS A 172 18.15 -12.44 15.70
N LYS A 173 16.91 -12.92 15.67
CA LYS A 173 16.54 -14.10 14.90
C LYS A 173 15.96 -13.73 13.53
N SER A 174 16.22 -14.62 12.56
CA SER A 174 15.62 -14.53 11.24
C SER A 174 14.37 -15.41 11.23
N PHE A 175 13.21 -14.78 11.08
CA PHE A 175 11.92 -15.44 10.94
C PHE A 175 10.93 -14.44 10.34
N THR A 176 9.77 -14.95 9.92
CA THR A 176 8.65 -14.14 9.45
C THR A 176 7.37 -14.68 10.08
N ILE A 177 6.46 -13.77 10.45
CA ILE A 177 5.17 -14.05 11.08
C ILE A 177 4.08 -13.86 10.02
N SER A 178 3.39 -14.95 9.72
CA SER A 178 2.31 -15.02 8.74
C SER A 178 1.04 -14.36 9.24
N ASN A 179 0.73 -14.50 10.54
CA ASN A 179 -0.45 -13.93 11.17
C ASN A 179 -0.09 -13.15 12.44
N ILE A 180 -0.11 -11.83 12.37
CA ILE A 180 0.24 -10.97 13.51
C ILE A 180 -0.73 -11.15 14.69
N GLY A 181 -1.97 -11.58 14.42
CA GLY A 181 -3.01 -11.84 15.42
C GLY A 181 -2.70 -12.99 16.38
N GLU A 182 -1.72 -13.84 16.06
CA GLU A 182 -1.27 -14.94 16.93
C GLU A 182 -0.27 -14.49 18.00
N LEU A 183 0.16 -13.22 17.98
CA LEU A 183 1.09 -12.67 18.94
C LEU A 183 0.40 -11.75 19.97
N PRO A 184 0.97 -11.62 21.18
CA PRO A 184 0.54 -10.61 22.13
C PRO A 184 0.73 -9.21 21.53
N LYS A 185 -0.31 -8.38 21.63
CA LYS A 185 -0.39 -7.04 20.99
C LYS A 185 0.78 -6.11 21.37
N GLU A 186 1.32 -6.28 22.56
CA GLU A 186 2.50 -5.55 23.06
C GLU A 186 3.75 -5.77 22.20
N LEU A 187 3.84 -6.88 21.47
CA LEU A 187 4.98 -7.21 20.61
C LEU A 187 4.80 -6.72 19.17
N TRP A 188 3.60 -6.33 18.74
CA TRP A 188 3.35 -5.96 17.35
C TRP A 188 4.23 -4.80 16.87
N PRO A 189 4.44 -3.71 17.64
CA PRO A 189 5.25 -2.59 17.17
C PRO A 189 6.67 -3.01 16.79
N ILE A 190 7.32 -3.82 17.62
CA ILE A 190 8.69 -4.27 17.37
C ILE A 190 8.76 -5.32 16.25
N VAL A 191 7.77 -6.23 16.14
CA VAL A 191 7.71 -7.21 15.04
C VAL A 191 7.55 -6.51 13.68
N ILE A 192 6.69 -5.49 13.61
CA ILE A 192 6.43 -4.74 12.38
C ILE A 192 7.63 -3.84 12.05
N GLN A 193 8.19 -3.14 13.04
CA GLN A 193 9.36 -2.27 12.85
C GLN A 193 10.60 -3.03 12.37
N GLU A 194 10.83 -4.25 12.87
CA GLU A 194 11.93 -5.11 12.44
C GLU A 194 11.62 -5.89 11.15
N ASN A 195 10.52 -5.55 10.47
CA ASN A 195 10.06 -6.13 9.21
C ASN A 195 9.95 -7.66 9.26
N LYS A 196 9.46 -8.19 10.40
CA LYS A 196 9.26 -9.63 10.65
C LYS A 196 7.83 -10.09 10.38
N MET A 197 6.95 -9.21 9.91
CA MET A 197 5.57 -9.52 9.55
C MET A 197 5.47 -9.72 8.04
N ILE A 198 4.73 -10.74 7.58
CA ILE A 198 4.44 -10.86 6.15
C ILE A 198 3.63 -9.64 5.69
N ALA A 199 4.07 -9.04 4.58
CA ALA A 199 3.39 -7.96 3.88
C ALA A 199 2.09 -8.44 3.22
N ASP A 200 1.07 -8.64 4.03
CA ASP A 200 -0.28 -9.07 3.66
C ASP A 200 -1.31 -8.09 4.21
N TRP A 201 -2.30 -7.72 3.40
CA TRP A 201 -3.33 -6.75 3.80
C TRP A 201 -4.12 -7.19 5.02
N SER A 202 -4.32 -8.51 5.25
CA SER A 202 -4.96 -9.00 6.48
C SER A 202 -4.18 -8.58 7.73
N ASN A 203 -2.85 -8.66 7.69
CA ASN A 203 -2.02 -8.28 8.83
C ASN A 203 -2.04 -6.75 9.04
N VAL A 204 -1.95 -5.99 7.94
CA VAL A 204 -2.02 -4.52 7.97
C VAL A 204 -3.37 -4.05 8.53
N ILE A 205 -4.49 -4.61 8.06
CA ILE A 205 -5.84 -4.26 8.53
C ILE A 205 -6.05 -4.69 9.98
N THR A 206 -5.57 -5.88 10.36
CA THR A 206 -5.64 -6.34 11.76
C THR A 206 -4.90 -5.39 12.69
N SER A 207 -3.70 -4.94 12.29
CA SER A 207 -2.96 -3.91 13.02
C SER A 207 -3.73 -2.60 13.06
N TYR A 208 -4.26 -2.13 11.94
CA TYR A 208 -5.02 -0.88 11.87
C TYR A 208 -6.23 -0.86 12.82
N ILE A 209 -7.02 -1.94 12.85
CA ILE A 209 -8.20 -2.07 13.74
C ILE A 209 -7.78 -2.00 15.20
N GLU A 210 -6.72 -2.72 15.58
CA GLU A 210 -6.28 -2.79 16.96
C GLU A 210 -5.73 -1.45 17.46
N TYR A 211 -5.07 -0.69 16.59
CA TYR A 211 -4.52 0.63 16.91
C TYR A 211 -5.54 1.75 16.66
N ASN A 212 -6.78 1.54 17.12
CA ASN A 212 -7.89 2.51 17.07
C ASN A 212 -8.18 3.09 15.68
N LYS A 213 -8.05 2.28 14.61
CA LYS A 213 -8.22 2.75 13.24
C LYS A 213 -7.30 3.92 12.88
N THR A 214 -6.05 3.83 13.32
CA THR A 214 -4.99 4.77 12.94
C THR A 214 -3.80 4.02 12.35
N ILE A 215 -3.01 4.69 11.50
CA ILE A 215 -1.76 4.14 10.99
C ILE A 215 -0.62 4.73 11.84
N PRO A 216 -0.14 4.01 12.87
CA PRO A 216 0.97 4.46 13.70
C PRO A 216 2.30 4.40 12.95
N ASN A 217 3.32 5.12 13.45
CA ASN A 217 4.63 5.24 12.79
C ASN A 217 5.26 3.91 12.40
N PHE A 218 5.20 2.87 13.24
CA PHE A 218 5.77 1.56 12.90
C PHE A 218 5.09 0.93 11.68
N LEU A 219 3.78 1.15 11.50
CA LEU A 219 3.03 0.66 10.35
C LEU A 219 3.27 1.55 9.13
N THR A 220 3.40 2.86 9.32
CA THR A 220 3.82 3.79 8.28
C THR A 220 5.20 3.43 7.71
N ASP A 221 6.18 3.16 8.58
CA ASP A 221 7.54 2.76 8.17
C ASP A 221 7.49 1.43 7.41
N PHE A 222 6.68 0.48 7.88
CA PHE A 222 6.44 -0.79 7.20
C PHE A 222 5.83 -0.59 5.81
N LEU A 223 4.81 0.25 5.65
CA LEU A 223 4.18 0.55 4.36
C LEU A 223 5.14 1.29 3.42
N ASN A 224 5.99 2.16 3.95
CA ASN A 224 6.97 2.92 3.17
C ASN A 224 8.16 2.06 2.68
N ASP A 225 8.36 0.87 3.24
CA ASP A 225 9.43 -0.05 2.84
C ASP A 225 9.19 -0.63 1.42
N PRO A 226 10.17 -0.49 0.49
CA PRO A 226 10.10 -1.04 -0.87
C PRO A 226 9.79 -2.51 -1.02
N ASP A 227 10.23 -3.35 -0.09
CA ASP A 227 9.95 -4.77 -0.17
C ASP A 227 8.50 -5.06 0.22
N ASN A 228 7.93 -4.26 1.12
CA ASN A 228 6.56 -4.45 1.61
C ASN A 228 5.51 -3.93 0.64
N TRP A 229 5.62 -2.66 0.19
CA TRP A 229 4.60 -2.15 -0.74
C TRP A 229 4.61 -2.89 -2.07
N ARG A 230 5.75 -3.47 -2.48
CA ARG A 230 5.83 -4.29 -3.70
C ARG A 230 4.95 -5.52 -3.59
N VAL A 231 4.99 -6.23 -2.48
CA VAL A 231 4.13 -7.40 -2.24
C VAL A 231 2.67 -6.98 -2.05
N LEU A 232 2.41 -5.93 -1.25
CA LEU A 232 1.06 -5.43 -1.03
C LEU A 232 0.38 -4.96 -2.32
N SER A 233 1.15 -4.36 -3.25
CA SER A 233 0.65 -3.88 -4.55
C SER A 233 0.11 -4.99 -5.46
N GLU A 234 0.45 -6.26 -5.19
CA GLU A 234 0.03 -7.41 -5.99
C GLU A 234 -1.39 -7.89 -5.65
N SER A 235 -1.96 -7.42 -4.54
CA SER A 235 -3.29 -7.80 -4.06
C SER A 235 -4.12 -6.57 -3.70
N ASN A 236 -5.44 -6.65 -3.89
CA ASN A 236 -6.35 -5.55 -3.57
C ASN A 236 -7.08 -5.82 -2.24
N ILE A 237 -7.18 -4.79 -1.40
CA ILE A 237 -7.86 -4.83 -0.10
C ILE A 237 -9.30 -5.33 -0.23
N GLU A 238 -10.03 -4.98 -1.30
CA GLU A 238 -11.42 -5.39 -1.55
C GLU A 238 -11.58 -6.91 -1.68
N ALA A 239 -10.51 -7.65 -1.98
CA ALA A 239 -10.53 -9.12 -1.95
C ALA A 239 -10.76 -9.69 -0.54
N LEU A 240 -10.66 -8.86 0.50
CA LEU A 240 -10.88 -9.22 1.89
C LEU A 240 -12.28 -8.83 2.43
N ASN A 241 -13.21 -8.44 1.56
CA ASN A 241 -14.60 -8.14 1.94
C ASN A 241 -15.34 -9.30 2.62
N ASP A 242 -14.92 -10.56 2.39
CA ASP A 242 -15.47 -11.73 3.11
C ASP A 242 -14.93 -11.85 4.56
N ARG A 243 -13.87 -11.11 4.91
CA ARG A 243 -13.14 -11.21 6.17
C ARG A 243 -13.24 -9.96 7.04
N PHE A 244 -13.35 -8.79 6.42
CA PHE A 244 -13.47 -7.50 7.10
C PHE A 244 -14.66 -6.73 6.54
N ASP A 245 -15.29 -5.89 7.36
CA ASP A 245 -16.38 -5.03 6.93
C ASP A 245 -15.89 -4.03 5.87
N GLU A 246 -16.68 -3.80 4.82
CA GLU A 246 -16.38 -2.86 3.72
C GLU A 246 -16.01 -1.47 4.24
N VAL A 247 -16.70 -0.99 5.29
CA VAL A 247 -16.41 0.29 5.97
C VAL A 247 -14.99 0.35 6.51
N ILE A 248 -14.43 -0.76 7.01
CA ILE A 248 -13.05 -0.79 7.51
C ILE A 248 -12.06 -0.69 6.34
N LEU A 249 -12.39 -1.30 5.20
CA LEU A 249 -11.57 -1.26 3.99
C LEU A 249 -11.55 0.14 3.37
N GLU A 250 -12.70 0.81 3.38
CA GLU A 250 -12.84 2.22 3.06
C GLU A 250 -12.01 3.10 4.01
N ASP A 251 -12.18 2.94 5.34
CA ASP A 251 -11.52 3.74 6.37
C ASP A 251 -9.99 3.68 6.26
N ILE A 252 -9.40 2.48 6.11
CA ILE A 252 -7.95 2.34 6.00
C ILE A 252 -7.42 2.91 4.67
N SER A 253 -8.17 2.74 3.59
CA SER A 253 -7.80 3.29 2.28
C SER A 253 -7.82 4.81 2.31
N GLU A 254 -8.82 5.41 2.96
CA GLU A 254 -8.91 6.86 3.17
C GLU A 254 -7.76 7.37 4.04
N GLU A 255 -7.43 6.67 5.13
CA GLU A 255 -6.30 7.03 6.00
C GLU A 255 -4.97 6.97 5.23
N ILE A 256 -4.79 6.00 4.32
CA ILE A 256 -3.62 5.93 3.44
C ILE A 256 -3.54 7.16 2.52
N VAL A 257 -4.67 7.51 1.89
CA VAL A 257 -4.77 8.67 0.98
C VAL A 257 -4.50 9.99 1.71
N ASN A 258 -4.97 10.12 2.95
CA ASN A 258 -4.85 11.35 3.76
C ASN A 258 -3.53 11.43 4.56
N SER A 259 -2.82 10.32 4.75
CA SER A 259 -1.61 10.27 5.58
C SER A 259 -0.45 11.06 4.98
N ARG A 260 0.09 12.01 5.73
CA ARG A 260 1.26 12.80 5.32
C ARG A 260 2.59 12.05 5.46
N ASP A 261 2.61 11.00 6.27
CA ASP A 261 3.81 10.24 6.59
C ASP A 261 4.03 9.08 5.60
N ILE A 262 2.97 8.61 4.94
CA ILE A 262 3.10 7.75 3.76
C ILE A 262 3.67 8.59 2.62
N THR A 263 4.73 8.15 1.96
CA THR A 263 5.33 8.95 0.88
C THR A 263 4.47 8.93 -0.38
N ASP A 264 4.52 9.97 -1.21
CA ASP A 264 3.79 9.98 -2.49
C ASP A 264 4.20 8.82 -3.41
N LYS A 265 5.47 8.38 -3.33
CA LYS A 265 5.95 7.20 -4.05
C LYS A 265 5.30 5.92 -3.53
N THR A 266 5.22 5.75 -2.22
CA THR A 266 4.55 4.58 -1.62
C THR A 266 3.08 4.57 -1.97
N PHE A 267 2.42 5.73 -1.89
CA PHE A 267 1.03 5.88 -2.31
C PHE A 267 0.87 5.50 -3.79
N GLU A 268 1.68 6.05 -4.70
CA GLU A 268 1.67 5.70 -6.12
C GLU A 268 1.73 4.18 -6.37
N MET A 269 2.52 3.45 -5.58
CA MET A 269 2.64 1.99 -5.71
C MET A 269 1.49 1.21 -5.07
N LEU A 270 0.87 1.71 -4.00
CA LEU A 270 -0.23 1.05 -3.28
C LEU A 270 -1.61 1.39 -3.85
N ILE A 271 -1.72 2.43 -4.66
CA ILE A 271 -2.95 2.85 -5.34
C ILE A 271 -3.76 1.70 -5.98
N PRO A 272 -3.19 0.75 -6.75
CA PRO A 272 -3.99 -0.32 -7.35
C PRO A 272 -4.57 -1.31 -6.32
N SER A 273 -4.10 -1.23 -5.07
CA SER A 273 -4.44 -2.16 -4.00
C SER A 273 -5.44 -1.62 -3.00
N ILE A 274 -5.81 -0.34 -3.08
CA ILE A 274 -6.76 0.28 -2.16
C ILE A 274 -8.16 0.38 -2.77
N HIS A 275 -9.12 0.78 -1.93
CA HIS A 275 -10.53 0.92 -2.31
C HIS A 275 -10.75 2.05 -3.34
N SER A 276 -11.83 1.92 -4.12
CA SER A 276 -12.29 2.94 -5.09
C SER A 276 -13.54 3.68 -4.59
N TRP A 277 -13.65 4.98 -4.84
CA TRP A 277 -14.71 5.81 -4.26
C TRP A 277 -15.67 6.41 -5.29
N ASP A 278 -16.97 6.27 -5.01
CA ASP A 278 -18.04 7.03 -5.64
C ASP A 278 -18.19 8.45 -5.04
N HIS A 279 -17.66 8.66 -3.83
CA HIS A 279 -17.54 9.96 -3.19
C HIS A 279 -16.30 10.00 -2.29
N PHE A 280 -15.40 10.96 -2.54
CA PHE A 280 -14.21 11.16 -1.73
C PHE A 280 -14.03 12.64 -1.32
N PRO A 281 -13.85 12.95 -0.03
CA PRO A 281 -13.62 14.32 0.45
C PRO A 281 -12.15 14.75 0.25
N PHE A 282 -11.90 15.71 -0.65
CA PHE A 282 -10.53 16.13 -0.99
C PHE A 282 -9.89 17.17 -0.06
N GLY A 283 -10.57 17.58 1.02
CA GLY A 283 -10.16 18.72 1.85
C GLY A 283 -8.75 18.64 2.47
N ASN A 284 -8.20 17.43 2.65
CA ASN A 284 -6.86 17.19 3.21
C ASN A 284 -5.85 16.60 2.21
N VAL A 285 -6.26 16.37 0.96
CA VAL A 285 -5.44 15.67 -0.04
C VAL A 285 -4.64 16.65 -0.87
N THR A 286 -3.41 16.29 -1.23
CA THR A 286 -2.56 17.12 -2.10
C THR A 286 -2.98 16.98 -3.56
N GLU A 287 -2.73 18.02 -4.37
CA GLU A 287 -3.03 17.98 -5.81
C GLU A 287 -2.31 16.81 -6.52
N THR A 288 -1.08 16.48 -6.09
CA THR A 288 -0.32 15.33 -6.61
C THR A 288 -1.07 14.01 -6.38
N ARG A 289 -1.57 13.78 -5.16
CA ARG A 289 -2.31 12.55 -4.84
C ARG A 289 -3.65 12.48 -5.53
N ALA A 290 -4.38 13.59 -5.58
CA ALA A 290 -5.64 13.66 -6.32
C ALA A 290 -5.44 13.32 -7.81
N LYS A 291 -4.34 13.80 -8.43
CA LYS A 291 -3.97 13.39 -9.80
C LYS A 291 -3.73 11.89 -9.91
N LEU A 292 -2.95 11.30 -9.00
CA LEU A 292 -2.66 9.87 -9.00
C LEU A 292 -3.93 9.02 -8.85
N MET A 293 -4.87 9.44 -8.00
CA MET A 293 -6.17 8.77 -7.84
C MET A 293 -6.98 8.76 -9.15
N ILE A 294 -7.00 9.87 -9.89
CA ILE A 294 -7.69 9.96 -11.19
C ILE A 294 -7.00 9.08 -12.23
N GLU A 295 -5.66 9.09 -12.28
CA GLU A 295 -4.89 8.37 -13.30
C GLU A 295 -4.99 6.84 -13.18
N ASN A 296 -5.28 6.34 -11.98
CA ASN A 296 -5.40 4.92 -11.65
C ASN A 296 -6.85 4.46 -11.40
N ASP A 297 -7.84 5.26 -11.80
CA ASP A 297 -9.26 4.88 -11.76
C ASP A 297 -9.82 4.60 -10.35
N LEU A 298 -9.29 5.26 -9.31
CA LEU A 298 -9.80 5.16 -7.92
C LEU A 298 -11.07 5.98 -7.68
N LEU A 299 -11.47 6.79 -8.65
CA LEU A 299 -12.61 7.70 -8.54
C LEU A 299 -13.58 7.46 -9.67
N SER A 300 -14.82 7.12 -9.33
CA SER A 300 -15.92 7.08 -10.27
C SER A 300 -16.31 8.50 -10.70
N LEU A 301 -16.79 8.66 -11.93
CA LEU A 301 -17.35 9.93 -12.42
C LEU A 301 -18.75 10.16 -11.85
N THR A 302 -18.81 10.65 -10.62
CA THR A 302 -20.05 11.06 -9.94
C THR A 302 -20.15 12.57 -9.83
N PHE A 303 -21.38 13.08 -9.61
CA PHE A 303 -21.61 14.51 -9.36
C PHE A 303 -20.79 15.00 -8.15
N GLU A 304 -20.72 14.21 -7.08
CA GLU A 304 -20.02 14.59 -5.86
C GLU A 304 -18.51 14.61 -6.06
N ASN A 305 -17.90 13.58 -6.67
CA ASN A 305 -16.46 13.59 -6.98
C ASN A 305 -16.09 14.74 -7.92
N PHE A 306 -16.92 15.00 -8.93
CA PHE A 306 -16.72 16.14 -9.83
C PHE A 306 -16.71 17.47 -9.07
N LYS A 307 -17.69 17.67 -8.19
CA LYS A 307 -17.83 18.90 -7.40
C LYS A 307 -16.70 19.06 -6.41
N GLU A 308 -16.32 18.01 -5.68
CA GLU A 308 -15.23 18.05 -4.71
C GLU A 308 -13.89 18.37 -5.39
N LEU A 309 -13.59 17.73 -6.53
CA LEU A 309 -12.39 18.06 -7.30
C LEU A 309 -12.39 19.52 -7.77
N LYS A 310 -13.54 20.02 -8.27
CA LYS A 310 -13.68 21.40 -8.76
C LYS A 310 -13.54 22.44 -7.63
N LEU A 311 -13.94 22.09 -6.41
CA LEU A 311 -13.82 22.97 -5.24
C LEU A 311 -12.39 23.04 -4.69
N ASN A 312 -11.64 21.94 -4.77
CA ASN A 312 -10.33 21.81 -4.12
C ASN A 312 -9.15 22.02 -5.09
N PHE A 313 -9.33 21.78 -6.40
CA PHE A 313 -8.24 21.85 -7.37
C PHE A 313 -8.67 22.46 -8.71
N ASP A 314 -7.76 23.22 -9.32
CA ASP A 314 -7.96 23.74 -10.66
C ASP A 314 -7.83 22.61 -11.69
N ALA A 315 -8.88 22.42 -12.52
CA ALA A 315 -8.91 21.53 -13.68
C ALA A 315 -8.85 20.00 -13.40
N LEU A 316 -8.81 19.53 -12.15
CA LEU A 316 -8.81 18.07 -11.91
C LEU A 316 -10.17 17.42 -12.17
N HIS A 317 -11.27 18.14 -11.99
CA HIS A 317 -12.60 17.65 -12.35
C HIS A 317 -12.74 17.44 -13.87
N THR A 318 -12.14 18.30 -14.70
CA THR A 318 -12.10 18.09 -16.15
C THR A 318 -11.20 16.93 -16.52
N ARG A 319 -10.13 16.68 -15.76
CA ARG A 319 -9.29 15.48 -15.93
C ARG A 319 -10.05 14.18 -15.61
N LEU A 320 -10.86 14.17 -14.55
CA LEU A 320 -11.74 13.04 -14.23
C LEU A 320 -12.74 12.77 -15.37
N VAL A 321 -13.32 13.83 -15.93
CA VAL A 321 -14.21 13.75 -17.10
C VAL A 321 -13.51 13.13 -18.31
N VAL A 322 -12.28 13.55 -18.61
CA VAL A 322 -11.53 13.03 -19.76
C VAL A 322 -11.21 11.55 -19.59
N ARG A 323 -10.81 11.14 -18.37
CA ARG A 323 -10.57 9.73 -18.05
C ARG A 323 -11.82 8.87 -18.22
N ASN A 324 -12.98 9.41 -17.85
CA ASN A 324 -14.28 8.74 -17.91
C ASN A 324 -15.16 9.24 -19.07
N SER A 325 -14.54 9.52 -20.22
CA SER A 325 -15.20 10.23 -21.32
C SER A 325 -16.47 9.54 -21.85
N ASP A 326 -16.49 8.22 -21.96
CA ASP A 326 -17.66 7.47 -22.44
C ASP A 326 -18.86 7.58 -21.48
N GLU A 327 -18.61 7.62 -20.17
CA GLU A 327 -19.66 7.84 -19.17
C GLU A 327 -20.12 9.29 -19.19
N PHE A 328 -19.18 10.24 -19.21
CA PHE A 328 -19.48 11.67 -19.26
C PHE A 328 -20.38 12.01 -20.44
N ILE A 329 -20.08 11.50 -21.63
CA ILE A 329 -20.84 11.78 -22.85
C ILE A 329 -22.32 11.36 -22.72
N LYS A 330 -22.61 10.27 -21.99
CA LYS A 330 -23.98 9.80 -21.74
C LYS A 330 -24.73 10.65 -20.71
N LYS A 331 -24.01 11.25 -19.75
CA LYS A 331 -24.55 11.94 -18.57
C LYS A 331 -24.14 13.42 -18.48
N GLN A 332 -23.68 14.03 -19.57
CA GLN A 332 -23.09 15.38 -19.55
C GLN A 332 -23.99 16.45 -18.91
N GLY A 333 -25.31 16.26 -18.98
CA GLY A 333 -26.30 17.18 -18.43
C GLY A 333 -26.39 17.18 -16.91
N ASP A 334 -25.77 16.20 -16.24
CA ASP A 334 -25.80 16.00 -14.80
C ASP A 334 -24.66 16.78 -14.09
N PHE A 335 -23.66 17.23 -14.85
CA PHE A 335 -22.47 17.89 -14.30
C PHE A 335 -22.55 19.42 -14.44
N PRO A 336 -22.24 20.20 -13.38
CA PRO A 336 -22.29 21.65 -13.40
C PRO A 336 -21.02 22.24 -14.04
N LEU A 337 -21.01 22.30 -15.36
CA LEU A 337 -19.93 22.88 -16.15
C LEU A 337 -20.06 24.40 -16.25
N ASP A 338 -18.91 25.08 -16.31
CA ASP A 338 -18.79 26.49 -16.64
C ASP A 338 -17.98 26.72 -17.93
N ALA A 339 -17.87 27.98 -18.36
CA ALA A 339 -17.25 28.30 -19.64
C ALA A 339 -15.76 27.93 -19.68
N ASN A 340 -15.07 28.01 -18.55
CA ASN A 340 -13.67 27.63 -18.45
C ASN A 340 -13.52 26.10 -18.55
N ASP A 341 -14.43 25.33 -17.95
CA ASP A 341 -14.47 23.86 -18.11
C ASP A 341 -14.65 23.47 -19.57
N VAL A 342 -15.57 24.12 -20.27
CA VAL A 342 -15.80 23.90 -21.71
C VAL A 342 -14.53 24.15 -22.50
N LYS A 343 -13.83 25.26 -22.22
CA LYS A 343 -12.55 25.56 -22.86
C LYS A 343 -11.51 24.48 -22.57
N GLN A 344 -11.35 24.07 -21.31
CA GLN A 344 -10.40 23.04 -20.92
C GLN A 344 -10.66 21.70 -21.62
N LEU A 345 -11.93 21.30 -21.75
CA LEU A 345 -12.30 20.07 -22.44
C LEU A 345 -12.03 20.15 -23.94
N ILE A 346 -12.38 21.27 -24.59
CA ILE A 346 -12.11 21.49 -26.02
C ILE A 346 -10.60 21.51 -26.30
N ASP A 347 -9.80 22.12 -25.42
CA ASP A 347 -8.35 22.25 -25.57
C ASP A 347 -7.58 20.98 -25.15
N SER A 348 -8.21 20.08 -24.39
CA SER A 348 -7.57 18.86 -23.86
C SER A 348 -7.05 17.95 -24.96
N LYS A 349 -5.79 17.50 -24.87
CA LYS A 349 -5.21 16.56 -25.83
C LYS A 349 -5.67 15.13 -25.61
N ASP A 350 -6.07 14.81 -24.39
CA ASP A 350 -6.47 13.47 -23.97
C ASP A 350 -7.97 13.23 -24.20
N PHE A 351 -8.74 14.30 -24.42
CA PHE A 351 -10.14 14.18 -24.83
C PHE A 351 -10.21 13.92 -26.35
N SER A 352 -10.73 12.76 -26.74
CA SER A 352 -10.74 12.37 -28.15
C SER A 352 -11.50 13.40 -29.01
N GLN A 353 -11.06 13.59 -30.25
CA GLN A 353 -11.73 14.51 -31.18
C GLN A 353 -13.22 14.19 -31.33
N PHE A 354 -13.56 12.90 -31.41
CA PHE A 354 -14.95 12.45 -31.48
C PHE A 354 -15.76 12.89 -30.26
N ASN A 355 -15.22 12.71 -29.05
CA ASN A 355 -15.91 13.10 -27.82
C ASN A 355 -16.03 14.63 -27.68
N LYS A 356 -15.02 15.40 -28.12
CA LYS A 356 -15.10 16.87 -28.19
C LYS A 356 -16.23 17.33 -29.10
N GLU A 357 -16.29 16.78 -30.31
CA GLU A 357 -17.33 17.14 -31.28
C GLU A 357 -18.72 16.79 -30.76
N TYR A 358 -18.89 15.61 -30.17
CA TYR A 358 -20.16 15.21 -29.58
C TYR A 358 -20.57 16.11 -28.41
N PHE A 359 -19.63 16.39 -27.50
CA PHE A 359 -19.83 17.30 -26.37
C PHE A 359 -20.32 18.67 -26.84
N VAL A 360 -19.62 19.29 -27.81
CA VAL A 360 -20.00 20.62 -28.32
C VAL A 360 -21.34 20.60 -29.07
N GLN A 361 -21.67 19.52 -29.78
CA GLN A 361 -22.97 19.39 -30.46
C GLN A 361 -24.16 19.37 -29.49
N GLN A 362 -23.95 18.90 -28.26
CA GLN A 362 -24.98 18.79 -27.21
C GLN A 362 -24.80 19.81 -26.07
N LEU A 363 -23.83 20.72 -26.21
CA LEU A 363 -23.48 21.71 -25.21
C LEU A 363 -24.70 22.61 -24.91
N LYS A 364 -25.04 22.71 -23.62
CA LYS A 364 -26.13 23.58 -23.15
C LYS A 364 -25.62 25.01 -23.02
N SER A 365 -26.43 25.99 -23.43
CA SER A 365 -26.03 27.41 -23.40
C SER A 365 -25.71 27.93 -22.01
N ASN A 366 -26.38 27.40 -20.97
CA ASN A 366 -26.19 27.82 -19.57
C ASN A 366 -24.75 27.63 -19.07
N PHE A 367 -24.02 26.63 -19.59
CA PHE A 367 -22.61 26.38 -19.26
C PHE A 367 -21.66 27.46 -19.79
N MET A 368 -22.11 28.31 -20.71
CA MET A 368 -21.28 29.34 -21.34
C MET A 368 -21.60 30.76 -20.87
N THR A 369 -22.54 30.92 -19.94
CA THR A 369 -23.09 32.22 -19.52
C THR A 369 -22.07 33.13 -18.83
N ASP A 370 -21.08 32.55 -18.17
CA ASP A 370 -19.95 33.23 -17.52
C ASP A 370 -18.72 33.36 -18.44
N GLY A 371 -18.83 32.89 -19.69
CA GLY A 371 -17.76 32.92 -20.68
C GLY A 371 -17.35 34.33 -21.07
N ASN A 372 -16.04 34.59 -21.04
CA ASN A 372 -15.49 35.80 -21.63
C ASN A 372 -15.54 35.72 -23.17
N LYS A 373 -15.30 36.86 -23.83
CA LYS A 373 -15.34 36.95 -25.29
C LYS A 373 -14.44 35.92 -25.97
N ASP A 374 -13.23 35.70 -25.46
CA ASP A 374 -12.23 34.83 -26.08
C ASP A 374 -12.69 33.35 -26.04
N ILE A 375 -13.20 32.88 -24.90
CA ILE A 375 -13.75 31.52 -24.75
C ILE A 375 -14.91 31.28 -25.73
N LEU A 376 -15.80 32.27 -25.86
CA LEU A 376 -16.95 32.19 -26.77
C LEU A 376 -16.50 32.17 -28.24
N GLU A 377 -15.50 32.97 -28.60
CA GLU A 377 -14.93 32.98 -29.96
C GLU A 377 -14.17 31.68 -30.27
N ASP A 378 -13.41 31.13 -29.31
CA ASP A 378 -12.75 29.82 -29.43
C ASP A 378 -13.78 28.70 -29.66
N THR A 379 -14.89 28.72 -28.93
CA THR A 379 -15.98 27.75 -29.09
C THR A 379 -16.61 27.86 -30.48
N ILE A 380 -16.86 29.08 -30.97
CA ILE A 380 -17.36 29.31 -32.33
C ILE A 380 -16.36 28.85 -33.40
N TYR A 381 -15.07 29.08 -33.17
CA TYR A 381 -14.03 28.62 -34.07
C TYR A 381 -14.04 27.10 -34.17
N PHE A 382 -14.08 26.40 -33.04
CA PHE A 382 -14.16 24.94 -32.99
C PHE A 382 -15.39 24.40 -33.73
N ILE A 383 -16.57 24.99 -33.49
CA ILE A 383 -17.82 24.62 -34.19
C ILE A 383 -17.66 24.71 -35.71
N ASN A 384 -17.05 25.81 -36.20
CA ASN A 384 -16.89 26.06 -37.62
C ASN A 384 -15.82 25.16 -38.26
N GLU A 385 -14.69 24.97 -37.58
CA GLU A 385 -13.59 24.10 -38.04
C GLU A 385 -14.08 22.67 -38.26
N HIS A 386 -14.84 22.15 -37.30
CA HIS A 386 -15.37 20.78 -37.33
C HIS A 386 -16.74 20.66 -38.00
N ASN A 387 -17.29 21.75 -38.54
CA ASN A 387 -18.57 21.77 -39.24
C ASN A 387 -19.75 21.20 -38.43
N LEU A 388 -19.77 21.45 -37.12
CA LEU A 388 -20.70 20.84 -36.18
C LEU A 388 -22.13 21.37 -36.34
N LYS A 389 -23.11 20.49 -36.16
CA LYS A 389 -24.52 20.88 -35.98
C LYS A 389 -24.77 21.05 -34.48
N ILE A 390 -25.00 22.29 -34.05
CA ILE A 390 -25.32 22.59 -32.65
C ILE A 390 -26.82 22.70 -32.40
N THR A 391 -27.21 22.72 -31.14
CA THR A 391 -28.60 22.98 -30.72
C THR A 391 -29.02 24.42 -31.06
N ASN A 392 -30.32 24.64 -31.26
CA ASN A 392 -30.83 25.99 -31.50
C ASN A 392 -30.59 26.91 -30.29
N ASP A 393 -30.73 26.38 -29.08
CA ASP A 393 -30.47 27.08 -27.82
C ASP A 393 -29.02 27.62 -27.75
N LEU A 394 -28.04 26.78 -28.07
CA LEU A 394 -26.63 27.21 -28.11
C LEU A 394 -26.39 28.20 -29.26
N LEU A 395 -27.02 28.01 -30.42
CA LEU A 395 -26.90 28.92 -31.56
C LEU A 395 -27.43 30.31 -31.22
N ASP A 396 -28.63 30.41 -30.65
CA ASP A 396 -29.23 31.67 -30.19
C ASP A 396 -28.27 32.39 -29.22
N PHE A 397 -27.81 31.68 -28.19
CA PHE A 397 -26.88 32.21 -27.20
C PHE A 397 -25.59 32.77 -27.83
N LEU A 398 -24.94 31.99 -28.71
CA LEU A 398 -23.67 32.39 -29.33
C LEU A 398 -23.82 33.53 -30.34
N LEU A 399 -24.97 33.66 -31.02
CA LEU A 399 -25.24 34.79 -31.93
C LEU A 399 -25.58 36.09 -31.17
N GLU A 400 -26.02 36.00 -29.93
CA GLU A 400 -26.28 37.16 -29.06
C GLU A 400 -25.07 37.51 -28.17
N SER A 401 -24.02 36.70 -28.21
CA SER A 401 -22.77 36.87 -27.47
C SER A 401 -21.97 38.14 -27.84
N PRO A 402 -21.01 38.57 -26.99
CA PRO A 402 -20.11 39.69 -27.28
C PRO A 402 -19.05 39.40 -28.37
N ALA A 403 -19.10 38.24 -29.04
CA ALA A 403 -18.22 37.91 -30.15
C ALA A 403 -18.33 38.93 -31.30
N THR A 404 -17.25 39.10 -32.07
CA THR A 404 -17.24 40.05 -33.18
C THR A 404 -18.32 39.71 -34.22
N MET A 405 -18.79 40.73 -34.93
CA MET A 405 -19.78 40.55 -36.01
C MET A 405 -19.30 39.53 -37.04
N ASP A 406 -18.02 39.54 -37.41
CA ASP A 406 -17.46 38.56 -38.36
C ASP A 406 -17.51 37.13 -37.81
N THR A 407 -17.20 36.93 -36.52
CA THR A 407 -17.28 35.62 -35.86
C THR A 407 -18.73 35.11 -35.76
N ARG A 408 -19.67 35.99 -35.43
CA ARG A 408 -21.09 35.61 -35.36
C ARG A 408 -21.68 35.30 -36.75
N LEU A 409 -21.25 36.02 -37.78
CA LEU A 409 -21.64 35.73 -39.16
C LEU A 409 -21.04 34.41 -39.66
N SER A 410 -19.79 34.08 -39.29
CA SER A 410 -19.19 32.80 -39.64
C SER A 410 -19.94 31.64 -39.00
N LEU A 411 -20.33 31.76 -37.72
CA LEU A 411 -21.19 30.80 -37.02
C LEU A 411 -22.51 30.59 -37.77
N LEU A 412 -23.26 31.66 -38.02
CA LEU A 412 -24.53 31.58 -38.75
C LEU A 412 -24.33 30.92 -40.12
N THR A 413 -23.27 31.29 -40.83
CA THR A 413 -22.93 30.73 -42.14
C THR A 413 -22.75 29.21 -42.06
N GLY A 414 -22.04 28.70 -41.06
CA GLY A 414 -21.83 27.27 -40.83
C GLY A 414 -23.13 26.51 -40.52
N GLN A 415 -24.07 27.16 -39.83
CA GLN A 415 -25.33 26.54 -39.41
C GLN A 415 -26.46 26.58 -40.46
N ILE A 416 -26.40 27.43 -41.49
CA ILE A 416 -27.45 27.58 -42.53
C ILE A 416 -27.91 26.24 -43.14
N LYS A 417 -27.00 25.28 -43.32
CA LYS A 417 -27.37 23.95 -43.87
C LYS A 417 -28.30 23.16 -42.94
N TYR A 418 -28.27 23.40 -41.63
CA TYR A 418 -29.01 22.65 -40.61
C TYR A 418 -30.30 23.31 -40.14
N ILE A 419 -30.46 24.63 -40.31
CA ILE A 419 -31.65 25.39 -39.90
C ILE A 419 -32.60 25.68 -41.07
N ASP A 420 -33.85 26.00 -40.79
CA ASP A 420 -34.84 26.36 -41.82
C ASP A 420 -34.77 27.85 -42.22
N ASN A 421 -35.58 28.25 -43.20
CA ASN A 421 -35.60 29.62 -43.71
C ASN A 421 -36.17 30.63 -42.70
N ASP A 422 -37.00 30.18 -41.75
CA ASP A 422 -37.63 31.05 -40.76
C ASP A 422 -36.60 31.45 -39.70
N LEU A 423 -35.81 30.47 -39.22
CA LEU A 423 -34.65 30.73 -38.36
C LEU A 423 -33.58 31.57 -39.05
N ILE A 424 -33.27 31.30 -40.33
CA ILE A 424 -32.35 32.17 -41.11
C ILE A 424 -32.86 33.61 -41.14
N THR A 425 -34.18 33.80 -41.32
CA THR A 425 -34.83 35.12 -41.33
C THR A 425 -34.68 35.82 -39.98
N GLU A 426 -34.92 35.09 -38.89
CA GLU A 426 -34.77 35.61 -37.53
C GLU A 426 -33.33 36.06 -37.26
N TYR A 427 -32.35 35.19 -37.50
CA TYR A 427 -30.95 35.49 -37.24
C TYR A 427 -30.42 36.64 -38.10
N LEU A 428 -30.75 36.71 -39.38
CA LEU A 428 -30.36 37.83 -40.24
C LEU A 428 -30.98 39.16 -39.77
N THR A 429 -32.21 39.12 -39.26
CA THR A 429 -32.84 40.28 -38.61
C THR A 429 -32.06 40.71 -37.37
N LYS A 430 -31.74 39.77 -36.46
CA LYS A 430 -30.97 40.04 -35.22
C LYS A 430 -29.56 40.61 -35.50
N MET A 431 -28.93 40.23 -36.61
CA MET A 431 -27.61 40.75 -37.03
C MET A 431 -27.61 42.24 -37.42
N GLY A 432 -28.79 42.83 -37.62
CA GLY A 432 -28.92 44.24 -38.01
C GLY A 432 -28.38 44.54 -39.41
N LYS A 433 -28.28 45.83 -39.74
CA LYS A 433 -27.84 46.27 -41.08
C LYS A 433 -26.35 45.97 -41.30
N PRO A 434 -25.96 45.55 -42.52
CA PRO A 434 -26.78 45.43 -43.73
C PRO A 434 -27.48 44.07 -43.89
N TYR A 435 -27.31 43.12 -42.98
CA TYR A 435 -27.77 41.74 -43.11
C TYR A 435 -29.29 41.60 -42.96
N SER A 436 -29.90 42.42 -42.10
CA SER A 436 -31.36 42.46 -41.93
C SER A 436 -32.11 42.85 -43.21
N GLU A 437 -31.47 43.54 -44.15
CA GLU A 437 -32.08 43.90 -45.44
C GLU A 437 -32.16 42.71 -46.42
N ILE A 438 -31.40 41.63 -46.17
CA ILE A 438 -31.43 40.39 -46.98
C ILE A 438 -32.76 39.64 -46.79
N VAL A 439 -33.45 39.86 -45.68
CA VAL A 439 -34.77 39.29 -45.38
C VAL A 439 -35.85 39.83 -46.31
N GLU A 440 -35.70 41.06 -46.81
CA GLU A 440 -36.72 41.73 -47.61
C GLU A 440 -36.78 41.16 -49.03
N LYS A 441 -37.92 40.55 -49.39
CA LYS A 441 -38.14 39.95 -50.72
C LYS A 441 -38.07 40.99 -51.85
N GLY A 442 -37.51 40.59 -53.00
CA GLY A 442 -37.41 41.39 -54.22
C GLY A 442 -36.34 42.50 -54.22
N ARG A 443 -35.44 42.54 -53.24
CA ARG A 443 -34.37 43.54 -53.12
C ARG A 443 -33.03 43.08 -53.68
N ARG A 444 -32.18 44.06 -53.97
CA ARG A 444 -30.79 43.89 -54.44
C ARG A 444 -29.85 44.52 -53.42
N ILE A 445 -29.46 43.76 -52.41
CA ILE A 445 -28.67 44.24 -51.28
C ILE A 445 -27.19 44.26 -51.67
N LYS A 446 -26.46 45.30 -51.26
CA LYS A 446 -25.02 45.43 -51.49
C LYS A 446 -24.28 45.33 -50.17
N ILE A 447 -23.50 44.26 -50.00
CA ILE A 447 -22.63 44.05 -48.83
C ILE A 447 -21.16 44.14 -49.25
N LEU A 448 -20.25 44.33 -48.29
CA LEU A 448 -18.80 44.35 -48.56
C LEU A 448 -18.34 43.01 -49.13
N ASN A 449 -17.49 43.05 -50.15
CA ASN A 449 -16.86 41.83 -50.68
C ASN A 449 -15.65 41.45 -49.83
N ASN A 450 -15.90 40.73 -48.74
CA ASN A 450 -14.88 40.10 -47.91
C ASN A 450 -15.13 38.58 -47.84
N ARG A 451 -14.20 37.83 -47.24
CA ARG A 451 -14.28 36.37 -47.14
C ARG A 451 -15.57 35.91 -46.42
N THR A 452 -15.90 36.52 -45.29
CA THR A 452 -17.07 36.18 -44.45
C THR A 452 -18.37 36.38 -45.21
N ASN A 453 -18.57 37.55 -45.83
CA ASN A 453 -19.78 37.86 -46.60
C ASN A 453 -19.92 37.01 -47.86
N LYS A 454 -18.80 36.65 -48.49
CA LYS A 454 -18.82 35.74 -49.64
C LYS A 454 -19.24 34.33 -49.22
N ALA A 455 -18.76 33.85 -48.07
CA ALA A 455 -19.18 32.57 -47.50
C ALA A 455 -20.67 32.57 -47.13
N LEU A 456 -21.13 33.60 -46.41
CA LEU A 456 -22.55 33.78 -46.06
C LEU A 456 -23.45 33.77 -47.30
N ALA A 457 -23.15 34.63 -48.28
CA ALA A 457 -23.95 34.73 -49.49
C ALA A 457 -23.99 33.42 -50.28
N THR A 458 -22.87 32.67 -50.28
CA THR A 458 -22.80 31.34 -50.90
C THR A 458 -23.68 30.34 -50.16
N ALA A 459 -23.61 30.28 -48.82
CA ALA A 459 -24.44 29.40 -48.00
C ALA A 459 -25.94 29.69 -48.18
N LEU A 460 -26.34 30.97 -48.17
CA LEU A 460 -27.73 31.39 -48.41
C LEU A 460 -28.21 31.00 -49.82
N LYS A 461 -27.34 31.09 -50.83
CA LYS A 461 -27.66 30.64 -52.19
C LYS A 461 -27.82 29.13 -52.26
N SER A 462 -26.91 28.38 -51.63
CA SER A 462 -26.96 26.91 -51.58
C SER A 462 -28.20 26.39 -50.85
N LYS A 463 -28.66 27.09 -49.80
CA LYS A 463 -29.93 26.81 -49.12
C LYS A 463 -31.17 27.27 -49.91
N ASN A 464 -30.97 27.88 -51.08
CA ASN A 464 -32.03 28.47 -51.89
C ASN A 464 -32.83 29.54 -51.10
N TYR A 465 -32.18 30.25 -50.18
CA TYR A 465 -32.78 31.36 -49.45
C TYR A 465 -32.79 32.65 -50.30
N VAL A 466 -31.69 32.90 -51.04
CA VAL A 466 -31.57 34.00 -52.01
C VAL A 466 -31.61 33.49 -53.46
N SER A 467 -31.94 34.37 -54.41
CA SER A 467 -32.05 34.01 -55.83
C SER A 467 -30.69 33.92 -56.54
N SER A 468 -29.78 34.85 -56.24
CA SER A 468 -28.44 34.88 -56.84
C SER A 468 -27.50 35.82 -56.09
N VAL A 469 -26.21 35.56 -56.23
CA VAL A 469 -25.12 36.37 -55.68
C VAL A 469 -24.20 36.74 -56.84
N LYS A 470 -23.82 38.01 -56.97
CA LYS A 470 -22.94 38.52 -58.02
C LYS A 470 -21.90 39.45 -57.43
N GLU A 471 -20.64 39.31 -57.83
CA GLU A 471 -19.60 40.29 -57.50
C GLU A 471 -19.83 41.57 -58.33
N GLU A 472 -19.76 42.72 -57.66
CA GLU A 472 -19.96 44.04 -58.26
C GLU A 472 -18.74 44.91 -57.92
N SER A 473 -17.94 45.25 -58.93
CA SER A 473 -16.76 46.15 -58.83
C SER A 473 -15.62 45.71 -57.89
N GLY A 474 -15.47 44.41 -57.61
CA GLY A 474 -14.39 43.87 -56.76
C GLY A 474 -14.53 44.15 -55.25
N LYS A 475 -15.13 45.29 -54.88
CA LYS A 475 -15.32 45.73 -53.47
C LYS A 475 -16.69 45.41 -52.88
N LYS A 476 -17.70 45.05 -53.69
CA LYS A 476 -19.07 44.78 -53.22
C LYS A 476 -19.61 43.46 -53.75
N LEU A 477 -20.44 42.81 -52.94
CA LEU A 477 -21.25 41.65 -53.30
C LEU A 477 -22.71 42.10 -53.41
N ARG A 478 -23.34 41.80 -54.54
CA ARG A 478 -24.77 42.00 -54.76
C ARG A 478 -25.50 40.71 -54.46
N VAL A 479 -26.36 40.74 -53.44
CA VAL A 479 -27.24 39.64 -53.03
C VAL A 479 -28.66 39.95 -53.51
N ASN A 480 -29.20 39.12 -54.41
CA ASN A 480 -30.55 39.30 -54.94
C ASN A 480 -31.53 38.40 -54.18
N THR A 481 -32.47 38.97 -53.45
CA THR A 481 -33.47 38.19 -52.69
C THR A 481 -34.57 37.65 -53.62
N LYS A 482 -35.26 36.58 -53.21
CA LYS A 482 -36.33 35.98 -54.01
C LYS A 482 -37.52 36.94 -54.13
N LYS A 483 -38.22 36.89 -55.28
CA LYS A 483 -39.51 37.56 -55.44
C LYS A 483 -40.57 36.82 -54.62
N LYS A 484 -41.64 37.53 -54.23
CA LYS A 484 -42.79 36.95 -53.53
C LYS A 484 -43.37 35.77 -54.29
#